data_AF-A0A7S0XEE2-F1
#
_entry.id   AF-A0A7S0XEE2-F1
#
_cell.length_a   1.000
_cell.length_b   1.000
_cell.length_c   1.000
_cell.angle_alpha   90.00
_cell.angle_beta   90.00
_cell.angle_gamma   90.00
#
_symmetry.space_group_name_H-M   'P 1'
#
loop_
_entity.id
_entity.type
_entity.pdbx_description
1 polymer ?
#
loop_
_entity_poly.entity_id
_entity_poly.type
_entity_poly.pdbx_seq_one_letter_code
_entity_poly.pdbx_strand_id
1 'polypeptide(L)'
;MLLVLPIVSAVVRSYGAKARSLQKSLHLRAAAEELRSEIYCYRTCTGVYNLSNLSARNSALAEAMKRVNAAVANSVASEGGITSSVGMDINGNGYDANFRVSVDDDGISQLSPEEYIALRIVEERDVHRRKAATCQRILGAISIGNYVLGGVGTYLATMGRIQLYVSVTTAVSTAMISLGEEERLHDKLTAHTRALNEFKTLIAWWKSLSAIEKANPQNFAQLVEHAEGIMLVERKVDLGIGGGKDKGGGDGGGAGGGAPITLGKSLDLSALRQDIADNVEANTGSVVFGRGWIEKHAAFFDMFNKHMISSGKFRPRGPGARKPALVGAIQHAFLKSSVVSRKTPRTGADAMARWVGHVAAGGTLAQWAHGIIREKGRVDGGLRDGGFGGFGKGNDGNAREDDDAQRDGPSGYAGGAGKDGGVETSWNLEAYNTDDDSASEAEMVEGE
;
A
#
# COMPACT_ATOMS: atom_id res chain seq x y z
N MET A 1 37.97 31.67 -21.73
CA MET A 1 37.36 30.33 -21.88
C MET A 1 38.24 29.22 -21.30
N LEU A 2 39.55 29.15 -21.58
CA LEU A 2 40.45 28.09 -21.07
C LEU A 2 40.56 27.96 -19.53
N LEU A 3 40.33 29.03 -18.77
CA LEU A 3 40.37 28.99 -17.28
C LEU A 3 39.07 28.48 -16.62
N VAL A 4 37.92 28.57 -17.30
CA VAL A 4 36.62 28.21 -16.71
C VAL A 4 36.42 26.70 -16.71
N LEU A 5 36.89 26.02 -17.76
CA LEU A 5 36.74 24.58 -17.94
C LEU A 5 37.30 23.73 -16.78
N PRO A 6 38.54 23.94 -16.29
CA PRO A 6 39.07 23.15 -15.17
C PRO A 6 38.29 23.40 -13.87
N ILE A 7 37.86 24.64 -13.60
CA ILE A 7 37.07 25.00 -12.41
C ILE A 7 35.74 24.25 -12.42
N VAL A 8 35.01 24.29 -13.56
CA VAL A 8 33.75 23.56 -13.70
C VAL A 8 33.96 22.06 -13.55
N SER A 9 35.02 21.50 -14.15
CA SER A 9 35.30 20.06 -14.04
C SER A 9 35.61 19.60 -12.60
N ALA A 10 36.30 20.45 -11.82
CA ALA A 10 36.60 20.19 -10.42
C ALA A 10 35.34 20.22 -9.56
N VAL A 11 34.45 21.18 -9.80
CA VAL A 11 33.14 21.26 -9.13
C VAL A 11 32.28 20.04 -9.44
N VAL A 12 32.20 19.63 -10.71
CA VAL A 12 31.45 18.43 -11.12
C VAL A 12 32.00 17.16 -10.47
N ARG A 13 33.33 16.99 -10.43
CA ARG A 13 33.94 15.84 -9.74
C ARG A 13 33.68 15.85 -8.23
N SER A 14 33.80 17.02 -7.60
CA SER A 14 33.53 17.17 -6.16
C SER A 14 32.08 16.81 -5.83
N TYR A 15 31.13 17.28 -6.66
CA TYR A 15 29.72 16.93 -6.53
C TYR A 15 29.48 15.42 -6.70
N GLY A 16 30.07 14.79 -7.72
CA GLY A 16 29.94 13.34 -7.95
C GLY A 16 30.51 12.45 -6.84
N ALA A 17 31.53 12.91 -6.11
CA ALA A 17 32.03 12.21 -4.92
C ALA A 17 31.03 12.31 -3.75
N LYS A 18 30.44 13.50 -3.55
CA LYS A 18 29.43 13.73 -2.51
C LYS A 18 28.15 12.95 -2.78
N ALA A 19 27.68 12.91 -4.03
CA ALA A 19 26.49 12.14 -4.43
C ALA A 19 26.62 10.65 -4.10
N ARG A 20 27.80 10.05 -4.34
CA ARG A 20 28.06 8.64 -3.99
C ARG A 20 27.99 8.39 -2.48
N SER A 21 28.53 9.29 -1.66
CA SER A 21 28.42 9.18 -0.20
C SER A 21 26.97 9.27 0.27
N LEU A 22 26.17 10.16 -0.34
CA LEU A 22 24.74 10.27 -0.05
C LEU A 22 24.00 8.98 -0.40
N GLN A 23 24.22 8.41 -1.59
CA GLN A 23 23.60 7.14 -1.99
C GLN A 23 23.92 6.01 -1.00
N LYS A 24 25.17 5.91 -0.53
CA LYS A 24 25.55 4.93 0.50
C LYS A 24 24.77 5.13 1.79
N SER A 25 24.69 6.38 2.27
CA SER A 25 23.93 6.70 3.49
C SER A 25 22.45 6.35 3.36
N LEU A 26 21.87 6.56 2.18
CA LEU A 26 20.48 6.23 1.89
C LEU A 26 20.24 4.71 1.87
N HIS A 27 21.15 3.94 1.27
CA HIS A 27 21.07 2.47 1.30
C HIS A 27 21.18 1.91 2.71
N LEU A 28 22.11 2.42 3.52
CA LEU A 28 22.26 2.01 4.93
C LEU A 28 21.01 2.37 5.74
N ARG A 29 20.48 3.58 5.58
CA ARG A 29 19.24 4.00 6.23
C ARG A 29 18.06 3.12 5.82
N ALA A 30 17.95 2.80 4.54
CA ALA A 30 16.88 1.94 4.04
C ALA A 30 16.95 0.53 4.61
N ALA A 31 18.15 -0.04 4.78
CA ALA A 31 18.32 -1.33 5.41
C ALA A 31 18.05 -1.29 6.92
N ALA A 32 18.47 -0.23 7.60
CA ALA A 32 18.17 -0.01 9.01
C ALA A 32 16.65 0.04 9.26
N GLU A 33 15.91 0.75 8.39
CA GLU A 33 14.44 0.77 8.46
C GLU A 33 13.80 -0.59 8.11
N GLU A 34 14.47 -1.45 7.33
CA GLU A 34 13.98 -2.81 7.02
C GLU A 34 14.10 -3.69 8.24
N LEU A 35 15.26 -3.63 8.88
CA LEU A 35 15.51 -4.29 10.15
C LEU A 35 14.52 -3.81 11.21
N ARG A 36 14.29 -2.49 11.31
CA ARG A 36 13.32 -1.90 12.24
C ARG A 36 11.91 -2.44 11.98
N SER A 37 11.47 -2.50 10.73
CA SER A 37 10.18 -3.06 10.33
C SER A 37 10.03 -4.54 10.72
N GLU A 38 11.06 -5.35 10.48
CA GLU A 38 11.07 -6.78 10.85
C GLU A 38 11.03 -6.97 12.37
N ILE A 39 11.73 -6.13 13.14
CA ILE A 39 11.67 -6.13 14.61
C ILE A 39 10.27 -5.79 15.10
N TYR A 40 9.60 -4.77 14.55
CA TYR A 40 8.23 -4.44 14.94
C TYR A 40 7.23 -5.54 14.56
N CYS A 41 7.36 -6.14 13.38
CA CYS A 41 6.55 -7.31 12.99
C CYS A 41 6.76 -8.48 13.96
N TYR A 42 8.00 -8.73 14.38
CA TYR A 42 8.34 -9.74 15.39
C TYR A 42 7.68 -9.43 16.75
N ARG A 43 7.83 -8.20 17.25
CA ARG A 43 7.28 -7.79 18.55
C ARG A 43 5.74 -7.81 18.57
N THR A 44 5.11 -7.48 17.46
CA THR A 44 3.64 -7.52 17.33
C THR A 44 3.08 -8.90 17.00
N CYS A 45 3.95 -9.90 16.77
CA CYS A 45 3.57 -11.27 16.38
C CYS A 45 2.72 -11.34 15.11
N THR A 46 2.97 -10.46 14.14
CA THR A 46 2.18 -10.34 12.91
C THR A 46 2.87 -10.98 11.71
N GLY A 47 2.11 -11.28 10.64
CA GLY A 47 2.64 -11.88 9.41
C GLY A 47 3.32 -13.22 9.63
N VAL A 48 4.59 -13.33 9.19
CA VAL A 48 5.41 -14.56 9.33
C VAL A 48 5.76 -14.88 10.79
N TYR A 49 5.53 -13.95 11.72
CA TYR A 49 5.83 -14.11 13.13
C TYR A 49 4.64 -14.55 13.98
N ASN A 50 3.46 -14.75 13.37
CA ASN A 50 2.28 -15.33 14.03
C ASN A 50 2.43 -16.85 14.20
N LEU A 51 3.55 -17.27 14.79
CA LEU A 51 3.88 -18.66 15.09
C LEU A 51 3.72 -18.87 16.58
N SER A 52 3.04 -19.94 16.98
CA SER A 52 2.86 -20.30 18.40
C SER A 52 4.18 -20.68 19.08
N ASN A 53 5.20 -21.08 18.32
CA ASN A 53 6.49 -21.50 18.84
C ASN A 53 7.51 -20.35 18.79
N LEU A 54 7.98 -19.92 19.97
CA LEU A 54 9.01 -18.90 20.13
C LEU A 54 10.31 -19.23 19.36
N SER A 55 10.72 -20.50 19.34
CA SER A 55 11.92 -20.92 18.61
C SER A 55 11.80 -20.70 17.10
N ALA A 56 10.61 -20.97 16.53
CA ALA A 56 10.36 -20.77 15.11
C ALA A 56 10.31 -19.28 14.75
N ARG A 57 9.73 -18.47 15.65
CA ARG A 57 9.69 -17.01 15.52
C ARG A 57 11.10 -16.41 15.56
N ASN A 58 11.95 -16.87 16.48
CA ASN A 58 13.35 -16.43 16.58
C ASN A 58 14.16 -16.84 15.35
N SER A 59 13.96 -18.04 14.81
CA SER A 59 14.63 -18.45 13.57
C SER A 59 14.20 -17.61 12.36
N ALA A 60 12.91 -17.27 12.26
CA ALA A 60 12.40 -16.42 11.19
C ALA A 60 13.01 -15.01 11.24
N LEU A 61 13.13 -14.43 12.44
CA LEU A 61 13.76 -13.13 12.62
C LEU A 61 15.25 -13.18 12.24
N ALA A 62 15.98 -14.19 12.72
CA ALA A 62 17.39 -14.37 12.37
C ALA A 62 17.60 -14.50 10.85
N GLU A 63 16.71 -15.20 10.16
CA GLU A 63 16.73 -15.32 8.70
C GLU A 63 16.44 -13.97 8.01
N ALA A 64 15.45 -13.21 8.51
CA ALA A 64 15.14 -11.88 8.01
C ALA A 64 16.33 -10.91 8.18
N MET A 65 16.96 -10.89 9.36
CA MET A 65 18.16 -10.07 9.62
C MET A 65 19.31 -10.46 8.68
N LYS A 66 19.53 -11.76 8.48
CA LYS A 66 20.56 -12.24 7.54
C LYS A 66 20.29 -11.80 6.10
N ARG A 67 19.02 -11.81 5.67
CA ARG A 67 18.58 -11.33 4.35
C ARG A 67 18.84 -9.83 4.18
N VAL A 68 18.48 -9.00 5.16
CA VAL A 68 18.76 -7.56 5.14
C VAL A 68 20.26 -7.29 5.10
N ASN A 69 21.05 -7.99 5.92
CA ASN A 69 22.49 -7.84 5.94
C ASN A 69 23.14 -8.27 4.61
N ALA A 70 22.68 -9.36 4.01
CA ALA A 70 23.12 -9.79 2.69
C ALA A 70 22.76 -8.75 1.60
N ALA A 71 21.59 -8.11 1.69
CA ALA A 71 21.21 -7.04 0.77
C ALA A 71 22.13 -5.82 0.91
N VAL A 72 22.51 -5.44 2.14
CA VAL A 72 23.48 -4.35 2.39
C VAL A 72 24.86 -4.71 1.86
N ALA A 73 25.35 -5.92 2.13
CA ALA A 73 26.65 -6.40 1.68
C ALA A 73 26.78 -6.40 0.15
N ASN A 74 25.68 -6.69 -0.54
CA ASN A 74 25.60 -6.68 -2.00
C ASN A 74 25.27 -5.29 -2.61
N SER A 75 25.07 -4.26 -1.78
CA SER A 75 24.73 -2.90 -2.23
C SER A 75 25.95 -1.99 -2.36
N VAL A 76 25.78 -0.82 -2.97
CA VAL A 76 26.80 0.25 -3.11
C VAL A 76 27.41 0.66 -1.76
N ALA A 77 26.71 0.39 -0.65
CA ALA A 77 27.22 0.64 0.70
C ALA A 77 28.51 -0.14 1.02
N SER A 78 28.74 -1.32 0.43
CA SER A 78 29.92 -2.14 0.72
C SER A 78 31.19 -1.68 0.00
N GLU A 79 31.07 -0.88 -1.07
CA GLU A 79 32.20 -0.47 -1.92
C GLU A 79 33.16 0.55 -1.28
N GLY A 80 32.84 1.08 -0.10
CA GLY A 80 33.79 1.87 0.69
C GLY A 80 33.83 1.28 2.08
N GLY A 81 34.97 0.72 2.46
CA GLY A 81 35.15 0.05 3.75
C GLY A 81 34.45 0.85 4.84
N ILE A 82 33.38 0.27 5.40
CA ILE A 82 32.70 0.85 6.55
C ILE A 82 33.73 0.78 7.66
N THR A 83 34.43 1.89 7.92
CA THR A 83 35.30 1.98 9.09
C THR A 83 34.37 1.78 10.27
N SER A 84 34.41 0.58 10.85
CA SER A 84 33.56 0.12 11.95
C SER A 84 33.86 0.87 13.26
N SER A 85 34.13 2.17 13.20
CA SER A 85 34.53 3.02 14.32
C SER A 85 33.36 3.72 15.00
N VAL A 86 32.11 3.50 14.57
CA VAL A 86 30.98 3.76 15.46
C VAL A 86 30.96 2.59 16.44
N GLY A 87 31.75 2.74 17.51
CA GLY A 87 31.69 1.88 18.68
C GLY A 87 30.27 1.91 19.19
N MET A 88 29.49 0.91 18.79
CA MET A 88 28.24 0.58 19.46
C MET A 88 28.70 0.11 20.83
N ASP A 89 28.62 0.99 21.82
CA ASP A 89 28.92 0.65 23.20
C ASP A 89 27.85 -0.37 23.64
N ILE A 90 28.18 -1.66 23.46
CA ILE A 90 27.33 -2.80 23.80
C ILE A 90 27.06 -2.82 25.32
N ASN A 91 27.79 -2.01 26.09
CA ASN A 91 27.69 -1.89 27.53
C ASN A 91 26.51 -1.01 28.04
N GLY A 92 25.48 -0.78 27.23
CA GLY A 92 24.12 -0.60 27.76
C GLY A 92 23.55 0.83 27.84
N ASN A 93 24.33 1.88 27.58
CA ASN A 93 23.82 3.27 27.56
C ASN A 93 23.73 3.91 26.17
N GLY A 94 24.17 3.20 25.12
CA GLY A 94 24.25 3.73 23.75
C GLY A 94 23.14 3.28 22.79
N TYR A 95 22.17 2.48 23.25
CA TYR A 95 20.99 2.19 22.43
C TYR A 95 20.21 3.49 22.25
N ASP A 96 20.06 3.91 21.00
CA ASP A 96 19.28 5.08 20.61
C ASP A 96 17.93 4.99 21.33
N ALA A 97 17.67 5.92 22.26
CA ALA A 97 16.54 5.89 23.18
C ALA A 97 15.18 5.77 22.45
N ASN A 98 15.19 6.05 21.15
CA ASN A 98 14.08 5.97 20.20
C ASN A 98 13.49 4.56 20.01
N PHE A 99 14.12 3.48 20.50
CA PHE A 99 13.56 2.12 20.42
C PHE A 99 12.82 1.67 21.69
N ARG A 100 12.95 2.41 22.79
CA ARG A 100 12.42 2.01 24.08
C ARG A 100 11.11 2.73 24.37
N VAL A 101 10.04 1.97 24.64
CA VAL A 101 8.76 2.55 25.11
C VAL A 101 8.94 3.23 26.47
N SER A 102 9.74 2.59 27.31
CA SER A 102 10.00 2.97 28.70
C SER A 102 11.44 2.60 29.06
N VAL A 103 11.93 3.10 30.20
CA VAL A 103 13.25 2.72 30.74
C VAL A 103 13.40 1.20 30.89
N ASP A 104 12.27 0.52 31.11
CA ASP A 104 12.18 -0.94 31.29
C ASP A 104 11.95 -1.72 29.98
N ASP A 105 11.74 -1.04 28.84
CA ASP A 105 11.58 -1.73 27.56
C ASP A 105 12.92 -2.34 27.14
N ASP A 106 12.93 -3.67 27.00
CA ASP A 106 14.06 -4.45 26.51
C ASP A 106 14.21 -4.37 24.97
N GLY A 107 13.27 -3.70 24.30
CA GLY A 107 13.26 -3.50 22.86
C GLY A 107 12.84 -4.74 22.07
N ILE A 108 12.50 -5.85 22.74
CA ILE A 108 12.13 -7.14 22.13
C ILE A 108 10.80 -7.69 22.68
N SER A 109 10.29 -7.13 23.77
CA SER A 109 9.01 -7.46 24.37
C SER A 109 7.85 -7.18 23.43
N GLN A 110 6.76 -7.94 23.61
CA GLN A 110 5.58 -7.81 22.79
C GLN A 110 4.96 -6.43 22.98
N LEU A 111 4.61 -5.74 21.87
CA LEU A 111 3.88 -4.48 21.96
C LEU A 111 2.38 -4.72 21.92
N SER A 112 1.67 -4.00 22.78
CA SER A 112 0.25 -3.77 22.61
C SER A 112 -0.03 -2.90 21.36
N PRO A 113 -1.26 -2.96 20.81
CA PRO A 113 -1.63 -2.12 19.66
C PRO A 113 -1.45 -0.62 19.91
N GLU A 114 -1.78 -0.15 21.12
CA GLU A 114 -1.66 1.24 21.51
C GLU A 114 -0.20 1.71 21.55
N GLU A 115 0.70 0.88 22.10
CA GLU A 115 2.14 1.14 22.11
C GLU A 115 2.72 1.15 20.70
N TYR A 116 2.29 0.22 19.84
CA TYR A 116 2.73 0.20 18.44
C TYR A 116 2.32 1.49 17.71
N ILE A 117 1.09 1.96 17.89
CA ILE A 117 0.63 3.21 17.27
C ILE A 117 1.44 4.40 17.78
N ALA A 118 1.64 4.51 19.09
CA ALA A 118 2.34 5.61 19.71
C ALA A 118 3.82 5.68 19.29
N LEU A 119 4.51 4.55 19.33
CA LEU A 119 5.95 4.51 19.05
C LEU A 119 6.27 4.48 17.58
N ARG A 120 5.52 3.72 16.77
CA ARG A 120 5.90 3.50 15.38
C ARG A 120 5.12 4.41 14.44
N ILE A 121 3.79 4.40 14.50
CA ILE A 121 2.98 5.13 13.51
C ILE A 121 3.06 6.64 13.73
N VAL A 122 2.94 7.11 14.97
CA VAL A 122 2.95 8.56 15.29
C VAL A 122 4.34 9.16 15.04
N GLU A 123 5.40 8.48 15.47
CA GLU A 123 6.78 8.92 15.21
C GLU A 123 7.05 9.04 13.71
N GLU A 124 6.73 8.00 12.94
CA GLU A 124 6.96 8.00 11.48
C GLU A 124 6.12 9.06 10.78
N ARG A 125 4.87 9.27 11.21
CA ARG A 125 4.04 10.38 10.72
C ARG A 125 4.73 11.72 10.93
N ASP A 126 5.31 11.97 12.10
CA ASP A 126 5.94 13.25 12.39
C ASP A 126 7.27 13.41 11.63
N VAL A 127 8.02 12.33 11.42
CA VAL A 127 9.18 12.29 10.51
C VAL A 127 8.76 12.67 9.09
N HIS A 128 7.71 12.06 8.54
CA HIS A 128 7.20 12.39 7.20
C HIS A 128 6.71 13.82 7.09
N ARG A 129 6.07 14.36 8.14
CA ARG A 129 5.65 15.76 8.20
C ARG A 129 6.86 16.71 8.09
N ARG A 130 7.93 16.44 8.85
CA ARG A 130 9.17 17.23 8.79
C ARG A 130 9.84 17.14 7.43
N LYS A 131 9.92 15.93 6.84
CA LYS A 131 10.46 15.73 5.49
C LYS A 131 9.66 16.49 4.43
N ALA A 132 8.33 16.37 4.44
CA ALA A 132 7.46 17.09 3.51
C ALA A 132 7.64 18.61 3.59
N ALA A 133 7.69 19.17 4.80
CA ALA A 133 7.94 20.59 5.01
C ALA A 133 9.33 21.02 4.47
N THR A 134 10.35 20.18 4.64
CA THR A 134 11.69 20.43 4.12
C THR A 134 11.71 20.43 2.59
N CYS A 135 11.11 19.42 1.95
CA CYS A 135 10.97 19.36 0.49
C CYS A 135 10.23 20.58 -0.06
N GLN A 136 9.14 21.00 0.59
CA GLN A 136 8.38 22.20 0.21
C GLN A 136 9.23 23.47 0.29
N ARG A 137 10.02 23.64 1.36
CA ARG A 137 10.92 24.80 1.51
C ARG A 137 12.00 24.82 0.44
N ILE A 138 12.61 23.67 0.13
CA ILE A 138 13.66 23.56 -0.90
C ILE A 138 13.07 23.87 -2.27
N LEU A 139 11.91 23.30 -2.62
CA LEU A 139 11.21 23.61 -3.88
C LEU A 139 10.90 25.10 -4.00
N GLY A 140 10.36 25.70 -2.94
CA GLY A 140 10.10 27.14 -2.91
C GLY A 140 11.36 27.97 -3.11
N ALA A 141 12.46 27.60 -2.45
CA ALA A 141 13.74 28.29 -2.61
C ALA A 141 14.30 28.18 -4.04
N ILE A 142 14.20 27.01 -4.68
CA ILE A 142 14.62 26.81 -6.09
C ILE A 142 13.77 27.68 -7.02
N SER A 143 12.44 27.71 -6.83
CA SER A 143 11.54 28.54 -7.63
C SER A 143 11.85 30.03 -7.49
N ILE A 144 12.01 30.52 -6.24
CA ILE A 144 12.39 31.92 -5.98
C ILE A 144 13.74 32.25 -6.64
N GLY A 145 14.73 31.37 -6.51
CA GLY A 145 16.04 31.54 -7.14
C GLY A 145 15.94 31.67 -8.67
N ASN A 146 15.12 30.84 -9.31
CA ASN A 146 14.89 30.92 -10.76
C ASN A 146 14.20 32.23 -11.17
N TYR A 147 13.25 32.75 -10.40
CA TYR A 147 12.63 34.04 -10.70
C TYR A 147 13.61 35.20 -10.58
N VAL A 148 14.46 35.19 -9.55
CA VAL A 148 15.51 36.21 -9.37
C VAL A 148 16.52 36.14 -10.53
N LEU A 149 17.00 34.94 -10.89
CA LEU A 149 17.91 34.75 -12.02
C LEU A 149 17.30 35.19 -13.35
N GLY A 150 16.01 34.90 -13.56
CA GLY A 150 15.26 35.36 -14.73
C GLY A 150 15.20 36.88 -14.80
N GLY A 151 14.83 37.54 -13.69
CA GLY A 151 14.79 39.00 -13.59
C GLY A 151 16.16 39.66 -13.82
N VAL A 152 17.22 39.12 -13.23
CA VAL A 152 18.61 39.57 -13.47
C VAL A 152 19.01 39.37 -14.92
N GLY A 153 18.67 38.23 -15.53
CA GLY A 153 18.93 37.96 -16.94
C GLY A 153 18.26 38.97 -17.87
N THR A 154 16.97 39.27 -17.63
CA THR A 154 16.23 40.29 -18.38
C THR A 154 16.81 41.68 -18.18
N TYR A 155 17.14 42.06 -16.94
CA TYR A 155 17.75 43.35 -16.63
C TYR A 155 19.08 43.54 -17.36
N LEU A 156 19.97 42.54 -17.30
CA LEU A 156 21.27 42.58 -17.97
C LEU A 156 21.15 42.63 -19.50
N ALA A 157 20.13 41.97 -20.07
CA ALA A 157 19.87 42.03 -21.50
C ALA A 157 19.55 43.47 -21.98
N THR A 158 18.87 44.27 -21.16
CA THR A 158 18.54 45.67 -21.51
C THR A 158 19.75 46.60 -21.56
N MET A 159 20.84 46.29 -20.85
CA MET A 159 22.05 47.12 -20.83
C MET A 159 22.91 47.02 -22.11
N GLY A 160 22.56 46.15 -23.06
CA GLY A 160 23.09 46.12 -24.43
C GLY A 160 24.57 45.77 -24.61
N ARG A 161 25.39 45.83 -23.55
CA ARG A 161 26.85 45.64 -23.63
C ARG A 161 27.35 44.28 -23.16
N ILE A 162 26.49 43.42 -22.63
CA ILE A 162 26.96 42.19 -21.99
C ILE A 162 26.11 40.96 -22.28
N GLN A 163 26.09 40.55 -23.54
CA GLN A 163 25.43 39.33 -24.01
C GLN A 163 25.94 38.06 -23.30
N LEU A 164 27.19 38.06 -22.81
CA LEU A 164 27.80 36.91 -22.16
C LEU A 164 27.17 36.59 -20.80
N TYR A 165 26.59 37.56 -20.09
CA TYR A 165 25.97 37.27 -18.79
C TYR A 165 24.61 36.58 -18.92
N VAL A 166 23.86 36.81 -20.01
CA VAL A 166 22.56 36.18 -20.25
C VAL A 166 22.69 34.66 -20.39
N SER A 167 23.75 34.20 -21.07
CA SER A 167 24.01 32.75 -21.19
C SER A 167 24.43 32.14 -19.85
N VAL A 168 25.16 32.87 -19.01
CA VAL A 168 25.55 32.42 -17.67
C VAL A 168 24.33 32.31 -16.76
N THR A 169 23.46 33.31 -16.68
CA THR A 169 22.25 33.25 -15.83
C THR A 169 21.30 32.14 -16.27
N THR A 170 21.17 31.92 -17.59
CA THR A 170 20.38 30.83 -18.15
C THR A 170 20.98 29.47 -17.78
N ALA A 171 22.29 29.30 -17.94
CA ALA A 171 22.97 28.05 -17.59
C ALA A 171 22.85 27.72 -16.09
N VAL A 172 22.95 28.71 -15.21
CA VAL A 172 22.76 28.53 -13.76
C VAL A 172 21.31 28.17 -13.44
N SER A 173 20.33 28.85 -14.04
CA SER A 173 18.91 28.52 -13.86
C SER A 173 18.60 27.10 -14.31
N THR A 174 19.06 26.70 -15.50
CA THR A 174 18.92 25.32 -16.00
C THR A 174 19.58 24.32 -15.05
N ALA A 175 20.79 24.62 -14.54
CA ALA A 175 21.46 23.74 -13.58
C ALA A 175 20.65 23.58 -12.27
N MET A 176 20.07 24.66 -11.75
CA MET A 176 19.20 24.58 -10.56
C MET A 176 17.94 23.75 -10.80
N ILE A 177 17.32 23.90 -11.98
CA ILE A 177 16.16 23.08 -12.38
C ILE A 177 16.56 21.61 -12.47
N SER A 178 17.67 21.31 -13.15
CA SER A 178 18.17 19.93 -13.29
C SER A 178 18.51 19.29 -11.93
N LEU A 179 19.08 20.05 -10.98
CA LEU A 179 19.32 19.55 -9.62
C LEU A 179 18.02 19.22 -8.89
N GLY A 180 16.98 20.06 -9.02
CA GLY A 180 15.67 19.79 -8.43
C GLY A 180 14.97 18.56 -9.04
N GLU A 181 15.11 18.37 -10.35
CA GLU A 181 14.59 17.20 -11.07
C GLU A 181 15.35 15.91 -10.71
N GLU A 182 16.67 15.98 -10.58
CA GLU A 182 17.51 14.84 -10.19
C GLU A 182 17.13 14.32 -8.80
N GLU A 183 16.88 15.22 -7.85
CA GLU A 183 16.45 14.84 -6.51
C GLU A 183 15.00 14.35 -6.43
N ARG A 184 14.22 14.51 -7.51
CA ARG A 184 12.78 14.19 -7.59
C ARG A 184 11.98 14.76 -6.42
N LEU A 185 12.25 16.01 -6.05
CA LEU A 185 11.66 16.65 -4.87
C LEU A 185 10.12 16.66 -4.91
N HIS A 186 9.52 16.81 -6.10
CA HIS A 186 8.08 16.78 -6.26
C HIS A 186 7.48 15.39 -6.01
N ASP A 187 8.15 14.34 -6.49
CA ASP A 187 7.72 12.95 -6.26
C ASP A 187 7.81 12.62 -4.77
N LYS A 188 8.91 13.00 -4.11
CA LYS A 188 9.11 12.83 -2.66
C LYS A 188 8.05 13.57 -1.83
N LEU A 189 7.77 14.83 -2.19
CA LEU A 189 6.73 15.62 -1.51
C LEU A 189 5.35 14.95 -1.62
N THR A 190 5.00 14.49 -2.83
CA THR A 190 3.73 13.81 -3.09
C THR A 190 3.66 12.49 -2.33
N ALA A 191 4.74 11.72 -2.32
CA ALA A 191 4.84 10.44 -1.63
C ALA A 191 4.71 10.60 -0.10
N HIS A 192 5.44 11.54 0.51
CA HIS A 192 5.29 11.86 1.93
C HIS A 192 3.88 12.36 2.27
N THR A 193 3.28 13.22 1.45
CA THR A 193 1.92 13.72 1.68
C THR A 193 0.89 12.60 1.61
N ARG A 194 1.07 11.67 0.67
CA ARG A 194 0.25 10.47 0.56
C ARG A 194 0.40 9.57 1.79
N ALA A 195 1.64 9.26 2.20
CA ALA A 195 1.90 8.45 3.39
C ALA A 195 1.28 9.06 4.65
N LEU A 196 1.37 10.39 4.82
CA LEU A 196 0.72 11.10 5.93
C LEU A 196 -0.80 10.91 5.95
N ASN A 197 -1.46 10.97 4.80
CA ASN A 197 -2.89 10.76 4.69
C ASN A 197 -3.28 9.30 4.93
N GLU A 198 -2.48 8.36 4.45
CA GLU A 198 -2.67 6.93 4.70
C GLU A 198 -2.52 6.60 6.19
N PHE A 199 -1.50 7.12 6.89
CA PHE A 199 -1.37 6.97 8.35
C PHE A 199 -2.52 7.60 9.12
N LYS A 200 -2.98 8.80 8.74
CA LYS A 200 -4.17 9.42 9.37
C LYS A 200 -5.41 8.56 9.21
N THR A 201 -5.64 8.04 8.01
CA THR A 201 -6.78 7.15 7.71
C THR A 201 -6.68 5.86 8.52
N LEU A 202 -5.48 5.29 8.63
CA LEU A 202 -5.22 4.08 9.39
C LEU A 202 -5.47 4.27 10.89
N ILE A 203 -4.99 5.37 11.47
CA ILE A 203 -5.23 5.73 12.88
C ILE A 203 -6.73 5.97 13.11
N ALA A 204 -7.41 6.68 12.20
CA ALA A 204 -8.84 6.95 12.31
C ALA A 204 -9.66 5.65 12.26
N TRP A 205 -9.32 4.75 11.34
CA TRP A 205 -9.91 3.42 11.26
C TRP A 205 -9.72 2.64 12.55
N TRP A 206 -8.49 2.55 13.07
CA TRP A 206 -8.24 1.86 14.34
C TRP A 206 -9.04 2.44 15.49
N LYS A 207 -9.11 3.78 15.58
CA LYS A 207 -9.88 4.46 16.62
C LYS A 207 -11.39 4.21 16.51
N SER A 208 -11.91 4.00 15.30
CA SER A 208 -13.33 3.73 15.05
C SER A 208 -13.77 2.31 15.46
N LEU A 209 -12.83 1.37 15.58
CA LEU A 209 -13.14 0.01 16.03
C LEU A 209 -13.62 0.00 17.49
N SER A 210 -14.64 -0.80 17.78
CA SER A 210 -15.10 -1.06 19.14
C SER A 210 -14.03 -1.82 19.94
N ALA A 211 -14.15 -1.83 21.27
CA ALA A 211 -13.20 -2.56 22.14
C ALA A 211 -13.15 -4.06 21.82
N ILE A 212 -14.28 -4.66 21.43
CA ILE A 212 -14.37 -6.07 21.03
C ILE A 212 -13.61 -6.31 19.71
N GLU A 213 -13.75 -5.41 18.74
CA GLU A 213 -13.03 -5.51 17.47
C GLU A 213 -11.54 -5.24 17.61
N LYS A 214 -11.13 -4.33 18.52
CA LYS A 214 -9.72 -4.09 18.84
C LYS A 214 -9.06 -5.30 19.51
N ALA A 215 -9.83 -6.09 20.27
CA ALA A 215 -9.35 -7.33 20.84
C ALA A 215 -9.12 -8.44 19.80
N ASN A 216 -9.60 -8.27 18.56
CA ASN A 216 -9.36 -9.26 17.50
C ASN A 216 -7.91 -9.15 16.97
N PRO A 217 -7.07 -10.19 17.13
CA PRO A 217 -5.68 -10.17 16.65
C PRO A 217 -5.55 -9.99 15.13
N GLN A 218 -6.59 -10.31 14.35
CA GLN A 218 -6.58 -10.12 12.89
C GLN A 218 -6.64 -8.64 12.51
N ASN A 219 -7.43 -7.84 13.24
CA ASN A 219 -7.49 -6.39 13.02
C ASN A 219 -6.16 -5.73 13.39
N PHE A 220 -5.51 -6.21 14.46
CA PHE A 220 -4.18 -5.74 14.82
C PHE A 220 -3.13 -6.14 13.77
N ALA A 221 -3.16 -7.38 13.27
CA ALA A 221 -2.28 -7.81 12.20
C ALA A 221 -2.45 -6.95 10.93
N GLN A 222 -3.69 -6.63 10.56
CA GLN A 222 -4.00 -5.75 9.43
C GLN A 222 -3.47 -4.33 9.65
N LEU A 223 -3.55 -3.80 10.88
CA LEU A 223 -2.99 -2.49 11.23
C LEU A 223 -1.49 -2.46 10.96
N VAL A 224 -0.75 -3.43 11.49
CA VAL A 224 0.71 -3.50 11.39
C VAL A 224 1.14 -3.73 9.94
N GLU A 225 0.51 -4.68 9.24
CA GLU A 225 0.85 -4.99 7.84
C GLU A 225 0.64 -3.78 6.93
N HIS A 226 -0.47 -3.03 7.13
CA HIS A 226 -0.73 -1.83 6.36
C HIS A 226 0.26 -0.71 6.70
N ALA A 227 0.54 -0.47 7.99
CA ALA A 227 1.50 0.55 8.42
C ALA A 227 2.92 0.29 7.87
N GLU A 228 3.43 -0.93 8.03
CA GLU A 228 4.76 -1.29 7.52
C GLU A 228 4.80 -1.33 5.99
N GLY A 229 3.68 -1.68 5.34
CA GLY A 229 3.51 -1.57 3.89
C GLY A 229 3.67 -0.14 3.37
N ILE A 230 3.05 0.85 4.02
CA ILE A 230 3.18 2.28 3.69
C ILE A 230 4.65 2.70 3.79
N MET A 231 5.32 2.35 4.89
CA MET A 231 6.74 2.70 5.13
C MET A 231 7.67 2.08 4.09
N LEU A 232 7.40 0.84 3.67
CA LEU A 232 8.20 0.14 2.67
C LEU A 232 8.05 0.75 1.27
N VAL A 233 6.83 1.12 0.87
CA VAL A 233 6.58 1.81 -0.40
C VAL A 233 7.34 3.13 -0.44
N GLU A 234 7.25 3.90 0.63
CA GLU A 234 7.88 5.22 0.72
C GLU A 234 9.40 5.15 0.67
N ARG A 235 10.00 4.15 1.32
CA ARG A 235 11.43 3.92 1.27
C ARG A 235 11.96 3.69 -0.14
N LYS A 236 11.19 3.03 -1.00
CA LYS A 236 11.57 2.82 -2.41
C LYS A 236 11.59 4.14 -3.18
N VAL A 237 10.76 5.12 -2.78
CA VAL A 237 10.78 6.47 -3.32
C VAL A 237 12.03 7.21 -2.85
N ASP A 238 12.35 7.15 -1.56
CA ASP A 238 13.57 7.77 -0.99
C ASP A 238 14.87 7.25 -1.64
N LEU A 239 14.92 5.97 -1.98
CA LEU A 239 16.05 5.36 -2.70
C LEU A 239 16.10 5.72 -4.20
N GLY A 240 15.09 6.41 -4.74
CA GLY A 240 15.00 6.72 -6.17
C GLY A 240 14.68 5.51 -7.06
N ILE A 241 14.43 4.34 -6.47
CA ILE A 241 14.18 3.07 -7.17
C ILE A 241 12.77 3.06 -7.80
N GLY A 242 11.81 3.78 -7.22
CA GLY A 242 10.38 3.73 -7.61
C GLY A 242 9.91 4.66 -8.74
N GLY A 243 10.76 5.58 -9.24
CA GLY A 243 10.34 6.56 -10.25
C GLY A 243 10.53 6.12 -11.70
N GLY A 244 10.91 4.85 -11.93
CA GLY A 244 10.76 4.27 -13.26
C GLY A 244 9.27 4.29 -13.57
N LYS A 245 8.85 5.14 -14.52
CA LYS A 245 7.51 5.09 -15.12
C LYS A 245 7.26 3.64 -15.52
N ASP A 246 6.64 2.87 -14.64
CA ASP A 246 5.75 1.80 -15.04
C ASP A 246 4.70 2.54 -15.88
N LYS A 247 4.94 2.58 -17.20
CA LYS A 247 4.00 3.09 -18.21
C LYS A 247 2.77 2.16 -18.27
N GLY A 248 2.17 1.85 -17.13
CA GLY A 248 0.81 1.38 -17.03
C GLY A 248 -0.08 2.61 -17.13
N GLY A 249 -0.79 2.71 -18.25
CA GLY A 249 -1.58 3.86 -18.67
C GLY A 249 -2.49 4.45 -17.59
N GLY A 250 -2.67 5.76 -17.70
CA GLY A 250 -3.53 6.55 -16.86
C GLY A 250 -5.01 6.27 -17.05
N ASP A 251 -5.73 6.46 -15.96
CA ASP A 251 -6.89 7.34 -15.79
C ASP A 251 -6.88 7.65 -14.28
N GLY A 252 -6.91 8.88 -13.78
CA GLY A 252 -7.77 9.98 -14.14
C GLY A 252 -8.69 10.25 -12.94
N GLY A 253 -8.27 11.16 -12.04
CA GLY A 253 -9.11 11.97 -11.13
C GLY A 253 -10.12 11.29 -10.20
N GLY A 254 -9.92 11.41 -8.89
CA GLY A 254 -10.98 11.16 -7.90
C GLY A 254 -10.55 11.51 -6.48
N ALA A 255 -10.84 12.75 -6.05
CA ALA A 255 -10.81 13.15 -4.66
C ALA A 255 -12.00 12.54 -3.91
N GLY A 256 -11.76 12.01 -2.71
CA GLY A 256 -12.80 11.72 -1.71
C GLY A 256 -13.24 10.26 -1.61
N GLY A 257 -13.19 9.72 -0.39
CA GLY A 257 -13.89 8.49 -0.01
C GLY A 257 -12.99 7.27 0.08
N GLY A 258 -12.52 6.96 1.30
CA GLY A 258 -11.81 5.73 1.59
C GLY A 258 -12.69 4.50 1.35
N ALA A 259 -12.19 3.60 0.52
CA ALA A 259 -12.43 2.18 0.65
C ALA A 259 -11.09 1.52 1.02
N PRO A 260 -11.09 0.53 1.92
CA PRO A 260 -9.85 -0.12 2.35
C PRO A 260 -9.17 -0.77 1.15
N ILE A 261 -7.84 -0.67 1.12
CA ILE A 261 -6.99 -1.23 0.08
C ILE A 261 -7.25 -2.74 0.00
N THR A 262 -8.07 -3.15 -0.97
CA THR A 262 -8.09 -4.52 -1.44
C THR A 262 -6.81 -4.74 -2.24
N LEU A 263 -5.96 -5.66 -1.79
CA LEU A 263 -4.81 -6.13 -2.54
C LEU A 263 -5.24 -6.55 -3.95
N GLY A 264 -4.74 -5.81 -4.95
CA GLY A 264 -4.98 -6.08 -6.37
C GLY A 264 -5.66 -4.90 -7.05
N LYS A 265 -4.98 -4.30 -8.05
CA LYS A 265 -5.62 -3.37 -8.98
C LYS A 265 -6.94 -4.01 -9.45
N SER A 266 -8.07 -3.37 -9.16
CA SER A 266 -9.35 -3.79 -9.74
C SER A 266 -9.24 -3.60 -11.24
N LEU A 267 -9.09 -4.69 -11.97
CA LEU A 267 -9.13 -4.68 -13.42
C LEU A 267 -10.51 -4.14 -13.81
N ASP A 268 -10.58 -3.07 -14.60
CA ASP A 268 -11.87 -2.59 -15.09
C ASP A 268 -12.45 -3.66 -16.04
N LEU A 269 -13.48 -4.35 -15.54
CA LEU A 269 -14.17 -5.41 -16.27
C LEU A 269 -15.31 -4.87 -17.13
N SER A 270 -15.55 -3.57 -17.16
CA SER A 270 -16.66 -2.97 -17.93
C SER A 270 -16.51 -3.27 -19.43
N ALA A 271 -15.32 -3.03 -20.00
CA ALA A 271 -15.02 -3.34 -21.39
C ALA A 271 -15.07 -4.85 -21.70
N LEU A 272 -14.63 -5.70 -20.76
CA LEU A 272 -14.74 -7.16 -20.90
C LEU A 272 -16.21 -7.61 -20.89
N ARG A 273 -17.04 -7.04 -20.01
CA ARG A 273 -18.46 -7.37 -19.90
C ARG A 273 -19.21 -6.97 -21.16
N GLN A 274 -18.96 -5.77 -21.68
CA GLN A 274 -19.57 -5.30 -22.92
C GLN A 274 -19.17 -6.18 -24.10
N ASP A 275 -17.88 -6.49 -24.25
CA ASP A 275 -17.41 -7.36 -25.33
C ASP A 275 -17.95 -8.80 -25.23
N ILE A 276 -18.21 -9.31 -24.02
CA ILE A 276 -18.87 -10.61 -23.83
C ILE A 276 -20.34 -10.52 -24.27
N ALA A 277 -21.05 -9.47 -23.87
CA ALA A 277 -22.44 -9.25 -24.26
C ALA A 277 -22.58 -9.17 -25.79
N ASP A 278 -21.74 -8.36 -26.43
CA ASP A 278 -21.71 -8.18 -27.89
C ASP A 278 -21.39 -9.51 -28.61
N ASN A 279 -20.50 -10.33 -28.04
CA ASN A 279 -20.14 -11.63 -28.61
C ASN A 279 -21.27 -12.66 -28.47
N VAL A 280 -21.99 -12.66 -27.34
CA VAL A 280 -23.17 -13.52 -27.11
C VAL A 280 -24.29 -13.16 -28.09
N GLU A 281 -24.52 -11.87 -28.29
CA GLU A 281 -25.53 -11.36 -29.22
C GLU A 281 -25.17 -11.71 -30.68
N ALA A 282 -23.91 -11.53 -31.07
CA ALA A 282 -23.43 -11.82 -32.42
C ALA A 282 -23.42 -13.32 -32.78
N ASN A 283 -23.30 -14.22 -31.80
CA ASN A 283 -23.12 -15.66 -32.02
C ASN A 283 -24.27 -16.51 -31.49
N THR A 284 -25.50 -15.98 -31.52
CA THR A 284 -26.74 -16.72 -31.22
C THR A 284 -26.70 -17.41 -29.85
N GLY A 285 -26.18 -16.73 -28.83
CA GLY A 285 -26.14 -17.25 -27.45
C GLY A 285 -24.91 -18.10 -27.10
N SER A 286 -23.96 -18.28 -28.02
CA SER A 286 -22.68 -18.95 -27.74
C SER A 286 -21.54 -17.93 -27.68
N VAL A 287 -20.59 -18.10 -26.76
CA VAL A 287 -19.40 -17.23 -26.71
C VAL A 287 -18.28 -17.85 -27.53
N VAL A 288 -17.87 -17.17 -28.61
CA VAL A 288 -16.74 -17.58 -29.45
C VAL A 288 -15.56 -16.65 -29.18
N PHE A 289 -14.54 -17.17 -28.50
CA PHE A 289 -13.32 -16.43 -28.21
C PHE A 289 -12.34 -16.50 -29.39
N GLY A 290 -12.41 -15.51 -30.28
CA GLY A 290 -11.43 -15.33 -31.35
C GLY A 290 -10.05 -14.92 -30.82
N ARG A 291 -8.99 -15.16 -31.61
CA ARG A 291 -7.61 -14.80 -31.24
C ARG A 291 -7.47 -13.31 -30.88
N GLY A 292 -8.06 -12.43 -31.68
CA GLY A 292 -8.04 -10.98 -31.43
C GLY A 292 -8.77 -10.58 -30.13
N TRP A 293 -9.78 -11.34 -29.71
CA TRP A 293 -10.49 -11.10 -28.45
C TRP A 293 -9.63 -11.45 -27.24
N ILE A 294 -8.91 -12.58 -27.29
CA ILE A 294 -7.98 -12.99 -26.23
C ILE A 294 -6.82 -11.99 -26.11
N GLU A 295 -6.30 -11.50 -27.23
CA GLU A 295 -5.25 -10.48 -27.27
C GLU A 295 -5.74 -9.14 -26.69
N LYS A 296 -6.98 -8.73 -27.00
CA LYS A 296 -7.62 -7.53 -26.42
C LYS A 296 -7.74 -7.59 -24.89
N HIS A 297 -7.97 -8.79 -24.33
CA HIS A 297 -8.16 -9.00 -22.89
C HIS A 297 -7.01 -9.75 -22.20
N ALA A 298 -5.78 -9.62 -22.70
CA ALA A 298 -4.62 -10.39 -22.22
C ALA A 298 -4.35 -10.21 -20.71
N ALA A 299 -4.59 -9.01 -20.16
CA ALA A 299 -4.40 -8.72 -18.73
C ALA A 299 -5.37 -9.52 -17.83
N PHE A 300 -6.63 -9.71 -18.26
CA PHE A 300 -7.60 -10.54 -17.56
C PHE A 300 -7.13 -12.00 -17.53
N PHE A 301 -6.69 -12.52 -18.67
CA PHE A 301 -6.22 -13.91 -18.76
C PHE A 301 -4.95 -14.17 -17.95
N ASP A 302 -4.04 -13.20 -17.85
CA ASP A 302 -2.86 -13.31 -16.98
C ASP A 302 -3.25 -13.37 -15.50
N MET A 303 -4.18 -12.51 -15.05
CA MET A 303 -4.72 -12.55 -13.69
C MET A 303 -5.47 -13.85 -13.40
N PHE A 304 -6.34 -14.29 -14.31
CA PHE A 304 -7.08 -15.54 -14.20
C PHE A 304 -6.12 -16.73 -14.10
N ASN A 305 -5.04 -16.72 -14.88
CA ASN A 305 -4.02 -17.77 -14.85
C ASN A 305 -3.26 -17.79 -13.51
N LYS A 306 -2.82 -16.62 -13.02
CA LYS A 306 -2.22 -16.48 -11.68
C LYS A 306 -3.15 -16.99 -10.59
N HIS A 307 -4.44 -16.67 -10.67
CA HIS A 307 -5.45 -17.16 -9.74
C HIS A 307 -5.63 -18.69 -9.81
N MET A 308 -5.71 -19.27 -11.01
CA MET A 308 -5.85 -20.73 -11.20
C MET A 308 -4.63 -21.52 -10.72
N ILE A 309 -3.43 -20.96 -10.83
CA ILE A 309 -2.19 -21.53 -10.28
C ILE A 309 -2.20 -21.42 -8.75
N SER A 310 -2.50 -20.24 -8.19
CA SER A 310 -2.54 -20.03 -6.73
C SER A 310 -3.61 -20.87 -6.02
N SER A 311 -4.74 -21.15 -6.69
CA SER A 311 -5.83 -21.98 -6.15
C SER A 311 -5.58 -23.49 -6.27
N GLY A 312 -4.41 -23.92 -6.76
CA GLY A 312 -4.03 -25.32 -6.89
C GLY A 312 -4.83 -26.11 -7.94
N LYS A 313 -5.72 -25.44 -8.69
CA LYS A 313 -6.57 -26.05 -9.73
C LYS A 313 -5.78 -26.35 -11.02
N PHE A 314 -4.60 -25.77 -11.16
CA PHE A 314 -3.70 -26.03 -12.29
C PHE A 314 -2.30 -26.35 -11.78
N ARG A 315 -1.80 -27.57 -12.04
CA ARG A 315 -0.41 -27.95 -11.75
C ARG A 315 0.42 -27.82 -13.03
N PRO A 316 1.47 -26.99 -13.08
CA PRO A 316 2.37 -26.98 -14.23
C PRO A 316 3.02 -28.37 -14.39
N ARG A 317 3.00 -28.92 -15.60
CA ARG A 317 3.79 -30.12 -15.93
C ARG A 317 5.28 -29.77 -15.78
N GLY A 318 6.05 -30.73 -15.23
CA GLY A 318 7.41 -30.55 -14.71
C GLY A 318 8.46 -29.97 -15.69
N PRO A 319 9.68 -29.74 -15.18
CA PRO A 319 10.75 -29.05 -15.90
C PRO A 319 11.15 -29.85 -17.14
N GLY A 320 10.88 -29.29 -18.32
CA GLY A 320 11.14 -29.91 -19.63
C GLY A 320 9.93 -29.94 -20.58
N ALA A 321 8.71 -29.75 -20.06
CA ALA A 321 7.55 -29.54 -20.93
C ALA A 321 7.60 -28.13 -21.51
N ARG A 322 7.75 -27.98 -22.84
CA ARG A 322 7.51 -26.69 -23.52
C ARG A 322 6.12 -26.23 -23.12
N LYS A 323 6.01 -25.09 -22.43
CA LYS A 323 4.73 -24.48 -22.07
C LYS A 323 3.92 -24.29 -23.36
N PRO A 324 2.80 -25.00 -23.62
CA PRO A 324 1.80 -24.35 -24.44
C PRO A 324 1.29 -23.18 -23.59
N ALA A 325 1.29 -21.97 -24.15
CA ALA A 325 0.47 -20.91 -23.57
C ALA A 325 -0.94 -21.49 -23.35
N LEU A 326 -1.60 -21.18 -22.24
CA LEU A 326 -2.97 -21.65 -21.97
C LEU A 326 -3.89 -21.35 -23.16
N VAL A 327 -3.60 -20.28 -23.90
CA VAL A 327 -4.21 -19.92 -25.20
C VAL A 327 -4.11 -21.06 -26.24
N GLY A 328 -2.95 -21.69 -26.38
CA GLY A 328 -2.75 -22.84 -27.28
C GLY A 328 -3.37 -24.13 -26.76
N ALA A 329 -3.42 -24.35 -25.44
CA ALA A 329 -4.07 -25.52 -24.85
C ALA A 329 -5.61 -25.42 -24.91
N ILE A 330 -6.16 -24.23 -24.72
CA ILE A 330 -7.58 -23.91 -24.89
C ILE A 330 -7.94 -23.97 -26.37
N GLN A 331 -7.19 -23.31 -27.28
CA GLN A 331 -7.43 -23.44 -28.74
C GLN A 331 -7.40 -24.90 -29.20
N HIS A 332 -6.40 -25.69 -28.79
CA HIS A 332 -6.26 -27.07 -29.23
C HIS A 332 -7.34 -27.99 -28.63
N ALA A 333 -7.82 -27.74 -27.40
CA ALA A 333 -8.92 -28.50 -26.80
C ALA A 333 -10.29 -28.09 -27.37
N PHE A 334 -10.49 -26.80 -27.63
CA PHE A 334 -11.75 -26.23 -28.13
C PHE A 334 -11.99 -26.53 -29.61
N LEU A 335 -10.93 -26.48 -30.44
CA LEU A 335 -10.96 -26.88 -31.86
C LEU A 335 -11.15 -28.39 -32.04
N LYS A 336 -10.76 -29.20 -31.05
CA LYS A 336 -11.04 -30.65 -31.04
C LYS A 336 -12.48 -30.98 -30.63
N SER A 337 -13.14 -30.13 -29.84
CA SER A 337 -14.52 -30.33 -29.39
C SER A 337 -15.58 -29.76 -30.34
N SER A 338 -15.19 -28.96 -31.34
CA SER A 338 -16.11 -28.40 -32.35
C SER A 338 -16.47 -29.36 -33.49
N VAL A 339 -15.99 -30.61 -33.44
CA VAL A 339 -16.49 -31.69 -34.30
C VAL A 339 -17.27 -32.66 -33.43
N VAL A 340 -18.57 -32.70 -33.71
CA VAL A 340 -19.64 -33.50 -33.11
C VAL A 340 -19.18 -34.85 -32.53
N SER A 341 -19.34 -35.04 -31.21
CA SER A 341 -19.69 -36.34 -30.63
C SER A 341 -20.24 -36.19 -29.21
N ARG A 342 -21.41 -36.82 -28.99
CA ARG A 342 -22.09 -36.93 -27.70
C ARG A 342 -21.25 -37.77 -26.73
N LYS A 343 -20.54 -37.14 -25.80
CA LYS A 343 -20.36 -37.61 -24.41
C LYS A 343 -19.60 -36.55 -23.57
N THR A 344 -20.09 -36.40 -22.34
CA THR A 344 -19.84 -35.36 -21.31
C THR A 344 -18.38 -34.95 -21.06
N PRO A 345 -18.08 -33.63 -20.93
CA PRO A 345 -16.89 -33.14 -20.23
C PRO A 345 -17.21 -32.65 -18.79
N ARG A 346 -16.39 -33.10 -17.84
CA ARG A 346 -16.48 -32.77 -16.41
C ARG A 346 -15.89 -31.39 -16.08
N THR A 347 -16.65 -30.62 -15.30
CA THR A 347 -16.28 -29.58 -14.31
C THR A 347 -15.70 -28.23 -14.75
N GLY A 348 -14.98 -28.11 -15.87
CA GLY A 348 -14.40 -26.81 -16.29
C GLY A 348 -15.33 -25.96 -17.15
N ALA A 349 -15.88 -26.57 -18.21
CA ALA A 349 -16.73 -25.88 -19.18
C ALA A 349 -18.09 -25.47 -18.59
N ASP A 350 -18.70 -26.34 -17.77
CA ASP A 350 -19.97 -26.03 -17.10
C ASP A 350 -19.83 -24.89 -16.09
N ALA A 351 -18.72 -24.81 -15.37
CA ALA A 351 -18.46 -23.72 -14.43
C ALA A 351 -18.33 -22.39 -15.17
N MET A 352 -17.67 -22.39 -16.34
CA MET A 352 -17.54 -21.21 -17.19
C MET A 352 -18.87 -20.81 -17.82
N ALA A 353 -19.65 -21.77 -18.33
CA ALA A 353 -20.97 -21.50 -18.91
C ALA A 353 -21.95 -20.94 -17.86
N ARG A 354 -21.95 -21.49 -16.63
CA ARG A 354 -22.75 -20.98 -15.50
C ARG A 354 -22.30 -19.59 -15.07
N TRP A 355 -20.99 -19.32 -15.05
CA TRP A 355 -20.47 -17.99 -14.73
C TRP A 355 -20.87 -16.96 -15.79
N VAL A 356 -20.71 -17.29 -17.07
CA VAL A 356 -21.11 -16.42 -18.18
C VAL A 356 -22.62 -16.13 -18.12
N GLY A 357 -23.45 -17.13 -17.86
CA GLY A 357 -24.90 -16.93 -17.68
C GLY A 357 -25.24 -16.04 -16.47
N HIS A 358 -24.54 -16.19 -15.35
CA HIS A 358 -24.72 -15.34 -14.16
C HIS A 358 -24.33 -13.88 -14.42
N VAL A 359 -23.23 -13.65 -15.14
CA VAL A 359 -22.78 -12.29 -15.49
C VAL A 359 -23.71 -11.66 -16.53
N ALA A 360 -24.18 -12.42 -17.52
CA ALA A 360 -25.15 -11.94 -18.50
C ALA A 360 -26.49 -11.53 -17.85
N ALA A 361 -26.87 -12.17 -16.74
CA ALA A 361 -28.04 -11.81 -15.93
C ALA A 361 -27.78 -10.62 -14.97
N GLY A 362 -26.67 -9.89 -15.10
CA GLY A 362 -26.32 -8.75 -14.25
C GLY A 362 -25.72 -9.13 -12.89
N GLY A 363 -25.39 -10.40 -12.68
CA GLY A 363 -24.82 -10.89 -11.43
C GLY A 363 -23.35 -10.50 -11.24
N THR A 364 -22.99 -10.13 -10.02
CA THR A 364 -21.61 -9.80 -9.64
C THR A 364 -20.78 -11.05 -9.29
N LEU A 365 -19.46 -10.94 -9.35
CA LEU A 365 -18.53 -12.02 -9.00
C LEU A 365 -18.68 -12.45 -7.53
N ALA A 366 -18.95 -11.51 -6.63
CA ALA A 366 -19.19 -11.79 -5.20
C ALA A 366 -20.47 -12.61 -4.99
N GLN A 367 -21.56 -12.28 -5.69
CA GLN A 367 -22.81 -13.06 -5.67
C GLN A 367 -22.62 -14.46 -6.24
N TRP A 368 -21.81 -14.60 -7.30
CA TRP A 368 -21.50 -15.91 -7.88
C TRP A 368 -20.67 -16.78 -6.94
N ALA A 369 -19.65 -16.20 -6.30
CA ALA A 369 -18.82 -16.89 -5.31
C ALA A 369 -19.66 -17.35 -4.11
N HIS A 370 -20.58 -16.51 -3.61
CA HIS A 370 -21.55 -16.89 -2.58
C HIS A 370 -22.49 -18.01 -3.04
N GLY A 371 -22.95 -17.98 -4.29
CA GLY A 371 -23.80 -19.02 -4.88
C GLY A 371 -23.13 -20.39 -4.94
N ILE A 372 -21.86 -20.44 -5.39
CA ILE A 372 -21.08 -21.68 -5.43
C ILE A 372 -20.80 -22.24 -4.04
N ILE A 373 -20.51 -21.39 -3.06
CA ILE A 373 -20.30 -21.82 -1.67
C ILE A 373 -21.58 -22.42 -1.08
N ARG A 374 -22.75 -21.84 -1.39
CA ARG A 374 -24.07 -22.34 -0.96
C ARG A 374 -24.48 -23.65 -1.64
N GLU A 375 -24.17 -23.81 -2.94
CA GLU A 375 -24.42 -25.05 -3.69
C GLU A 375 -23.53 -26.18 -3.17
N LYS A 376 -22.28 -25.89 -2.79
CA LYS A 376 -21.35 -26.85 -2.18
C LYS A 376 -21.82 -27.33 -0.80
N GLY A 377 -22.31 -26.41 0.05
CA GLY A 377 -22.92 -26.74 1.34
C GLY A 377 -24.19 -27.60 1.23
N ARG A 378 -24.90 -27.53 0.10
CA ARG A 378 -26.11 -28.34 -0.17
C ARG A 378 -25.78 -29.73 -0.73
N VAL A 379 -24.66 -29.88 -1.43
CA VAL A 379 -24.18 -31.18 -1.94
C VAL A 379 -23.49 -31.99 -0.83
N ASP A 380 -22.74 -31.33 0.05
CA ASP A 380 -22.05 -32.00 1.17
C ASP A 380 -23.00 -32.33 2.34
N GLY A 381 -24.19 -31.70 2.41
CA GLY A 381 -25.24 -32.02 3.39
C GLY A 381 -26.21 -33.15 2.97
N GLY A 382 -26.06 -33.73 1.78
CA GLY A 382 -26.97 -34.75 1.24
C GLY A 382 -26.48 -36.20 1.38
N LEU A 383 -25.37 -36.44 2.08
CA LEU A 383 -24.70 -37.74 2.16
C LEU A 383 -24.42 -38.16 3.61
N ARG A 384 -25.45 -38.13 4.45
CA ARG A 384 -25.52 -38.88 5.72
C ARG A 384 -26.99 -38.97 6.13
N ASP A 385 -27.58 -40.14 5.88
CA ASP A 385 -28.48 -40.85 6.81
C ASP A 385 -29.21 -41.95 6.05
N GLY A 386 -28.54 -43.10 5.95
CA GLY A 386 -29.18 -44.38 5.73
C GLY A 386 -29.26 -45.12 7.06
N GLY A 387 -30.48 -45.31 7.57
CA GLY A 387 -30.81 -46.34 8.55
C GLY A 387 -31.15 -45.85 9.96
N PHE A 388 -32.44 -45.71 10.26
CA PHE A 388 -33.18 -46.68 11.08
C PHE A 388 -34.64 -46.23 11.17
N GLY A 389 -35.55 -47.08 10.68
CA GLY A 389 -36.98 -46.91 10.88
C GLY A 389 -37.44 -47.59 12.16
N GLY A 390 -38.53 -47.07 12.73
CA GLY A 390 -39.53 -47.90 13.40
C GLY A 390 -40.02 -47.43 14.77
N PHE A 391 -41.24 -46.88 14.76
CA PHE A 391 -42.26 -46.83 15.84
C PHE A 391 -41.95 -45.98 17.09
N GLY A 392 -42.82 -45.12 17.61
CA GLY A 392 -44.23 -44.85 17.37
C GLY A 392 -44.96 -44.57 18.71
N LYS A 393 -45.76 -43.50 18.74
CA LYS A 393 -46.84 -43.13 19.71
C LYS A 393 -46.51 -42.35 20.99
N GLY A 394 -47.43 -41.42 21.30
CA GLY A 394 -47.71 -40.85 22.64
C GLY A 394 -47.46 -39.34 22.72
N ASN A 395 -48.37 -38.43 22.36
CA ASN A 395 -49.66 -38.04 22.97
C ASN A 395 -49.53 -37.04 24.14
N ASP A 396 -50.39 -36.01 24.08
CA ASP A 396 -50.80 -35.04 25.12
C ASP A 396 -49.75 -34.00 25.58
N GLY A 397 -49.99 -32.69 25.64
CA GLY A 397 -51.21 -31.90 25.70
C GLY A 397 -51.11 -30.96 26.91
N ASN A 398 -51.09 -29.63 26.72
CA ASN A 398 -51.95 -28.70 27.46
C ASN A 398 -51.77 -27.24 27.03
N ALA A 399 -52.92 -26.58 26.95
CA ALA A 399 -53.14 -25.18 26.70
C ALA A 399 -53.26 -24.37 28.01
N ARG A 400 -53.04 -23.06 27.89
CA ARG A 400 -53.77 -21.92 28.52
C ARG A 400 -52.96 -20.64 28.26
N GLU A 401 -53.39 -19.71 27.41
CA GLU A 401 -54.50 -18.73 27.51
C GLU A 401 -54.29 -17.59 28.53
N ASP A 402 -54.31 -16.37 27.95
CA ASP A 402 -54.84 -15.08 28.43
C ASP A 402 -54.03 -14.27 29.46
N ASP A 403 -54.00 -12.93 29.50
CA ASP A 403 -54.44 -11.83 28.63
C ASP A 403 -53.88 -10.51 29.22
N ASP A 404 -53.83 -9.47 28.37
CA ASP A 404 -54.01 -8.03 28.62
C ASP A 404 -53.22 -7.23 29.69
N ALA A 405 -52.57 -6.13 29.23
CA ALA A 405 -53.07 -4.75 29.44
C ALA A 405 -52.07 -3.64 28.99
N GLN A 406 -52.47 -2.90 27.96
CA GLN A 406 -52.55 -1.42 27.87
C GLN A 406 -51.63 -0.51 28.72
N ARG A 407 -50.92 0.41 28.05
CA ARG A 407 -51.08 1.87 28.31
C ARG A 407 -50.47 2.78 27.23
N ASP A 408 -51.31 3.71 26.77
CA ASP A 408 -51.08 4.80 25.83
C ASP A 408 -50.33 6.01 26.43
N GLY A 409 -49.49 6.65 25.58
CA GLY A 409 -49.34 8.10 25.31
C GLY A 409 -49.10 9.14 26.44
N PRO A 410 -48.89 10.45 26.13
CA PRO A 410 -49.01 11.11 24.81
C PRO A 410 -47.94 12.18 24.43
N SER A 411 -47.96 12.60 23.14
CA SER A 411 -47.90 13.98 22.57
C SER A 411 -47.02 15.06 23.26
N GLY A 412 -46.18 15.88 22.61
CA GLY A 412 -46.06 16.37 21.24
C GLY A 412 -45.48 17.80 21.29
N TYR A 413 -44.78 18.31 20.27
CA TYR A 413 -44.64 19.74 19.98
C TYR A 413 -44.16 19.97 18.53
N ALA A 414 -44.79 20.93 17.88
CA ALA A 414 -44.59 21.33 16.49
C ALA A 414 -43.83 22.66 16.39
N GLY A 415 -43.19 22.88 15.23
CA GLY A 415 -43.12 24.20 14.60
C GLY A 415 -41.74 24.84 14.48
N GLY A 416 -41.37 25.24 13.26
CA GLY A 416 -40.32 26.23 13.02
C GLY A 416 -39.67 26.17 11.63
N ALA A 417 -40.25 26.89 10.66
CA ALA A 417 -39.65 27.16 9.36
C ALA A 417 -38.69 28.37 9.41
N GLY A 418 -37.63 28.40 8.61
CA GLY A 418 -36.85 29.62 8.39
C GLY A 418 -35.53 29.50 7.61
N LYS A 419 -35.59 29.87 6.33
CA LYS A 419 -34.66 30.71 5.52
C LYS A 419 -33.15 30.44 5.42
N ASP A 420 -32.72 30.38 4.14
CA ASP A 420 -31.63 31.10 3.46
C ASP A 420 -30.31 31.38 4.19
N GLY A 421 -29.21 30.91 3.59
CA GLY A 421 -27.87 31.41 3.86
C GLY A 421 -26.79 30.57 3.19
N GLY A 422 -26.37 30.96 1.99
CA GLY A 422 -25.13 30.45 1.38
C GLY A 422 -23.92 30.89 2.18
N VAL A 423 -22.95 29.99 2.37
CA VAL A 423 -21.65 30.32 2.96
C VAL A 423 -20.55 29.64 2.14
N GLU A 424 -19.72 30.49 1.55
CA GLU A 424 -18.42 30.17 0.98
C GLU A 424 -17.51 29.53 2.02
N THR A 425 -16.98 28.35 1.74
CA THR A 425 -15.87 27.79 2.53
C THR A 425 -14.55 28.34 2.01
N SER A 426 -14.12 29.46 2.60
CA SER A 426 -12.71 29.88 2.58
C SER A 426 -11.95 29.09 3.65
N TRP A 427 -10.87 28.41 3.25
CA TRP A 427 -9.99 27.72 4.19
C TRP A 427 -8.99 28.72 4.75
N ASN A 428 -9.29 29.26 5.93
CA ASN A 428 -8.33 30.01 6.74
C ASN A 428 -7.48 29.04 7.56
N LEU A 429 -6.17 29.15 7.38
CA LEU A 429 -5.15 28.37 8.06
C LEU A 429 -4.87 29.00 9.42
N GLU A 430 -5.67 28.66 10.44
CA GLU A 430 -5.36 29.04 11.82
C GLU A 430 -4.24 28.16 12.37
N ALA A 431 -3.19 28.84 12.84
CA ALA A 431 -2.02 28.28 13.47
C ALA A 431 -2.41 27.63 14.80
N TYR A 432 -2.17 26.32 14.91
CA TYR A 432 -2.07 25.67 16.21
C TYR A 432 -0.68 25.99 16.79
N ASN A 433 -0.63 27.03 17.62
CA ASN A 433 0.35 27.13 18.70
C ASN A 433 -0.05 26.11 19.76
N THR A 434 0.80 25.12 19.99
CA THR A 434 0.82 24.39 21.26
C THR A 434 1.96 24.98 22.06
N ASP A 435 1.58 25.82 23.01
CA ASP A 435 2.36 26.15 24.19
C ASP A 435 2.68 24.84 24.93
N ASP A 436 3.96 24.59 25.20
CA ASP A 436 4.38 23.58 26.17
C ASP A 436 5.44 24.23 27.06
N ASP A 437 4.94 24.72 28.19
CA ASP A 437 5.70 25.13 29.37
C ASP A 437 6.41 23.89 29.94
N SER A 438 7.73 23.83 29.83
CA SER A 438 8.55 23.06 30.77
C SER A 438 9.73 23.90 31.22
N ALA A 439 9.62 24.28 32.49
CA ALA A 439 10.54 25.08 33.27
C ALA A 439 11.98 24.55 33.22
N SER A 440 12.90 25.45 32.90
CA SER A 440 14.31 25.32 33.21
C SER A 440 14.52 25.61 34.70
N GLU A 441 14.63 24.58 35.53
CA GLU A 441 15.28 24.69 36.84
C GLU A 441 16.79 24.85 36.61
N ALA A 442 17.28 26.07 36.81
CA ALA A 442 18.69 26.39 36.92
C ALA A 442 19.11 26.19 38.38
N GLU A 443 19.83 25.10 38.63
CA GLU A 443 20.54 24.85 39.89
C GLU A 443 21.75 25.80 39.97
N MET A 444 21.59 26.92 40.69
CA MET A 444 22.68 27.77 41.15
C MET A 444 23.24 27.17 42.44
N VAL A 445 24.47 26.66 42.40
CA VAL A 445 25.28 26.34 43.57
C VAL A 445 26.36 27.42 43.68
N GLU A 446 26.14 28.40 44.55
CA GLU A 446 27.19 29.20 45.20
C GLU A 446 27.17 28.88 46.71
N GLY A 447 28.36 28.78 47.28
CA GLY A 447 28.60 28.16 48.58
C GLY A 447 28.48 29.07 49.81
N GLU A 448 28.58 28.38 50.94
CA GLU A 448 29.29 28.79 52.16
C GLU A 448 30.05 27.58 52.72
#